data_AF-A0AAV5VP66-F1
#
_entry.id   AF-A0AAV5VP66-F1
#
_cell.length_a   1.000
_cell.length_b   1.000
_cell.length_c   1.000
_cell.angle_alpha   90.00
_cell.angle_beta   90.00
_cell.angle_gamma   90.00
#
_symmetry.space_group_name_H-M   'P 1'
#
loop_
_entity.id
_entity.type
_entity.pdbx_description
1 polymer ?
#
loop_
_entity_poly.entity_id
_entity_poly.type
_entity_poly.pdbx_seq_one_letter_code
_entity_poly.pdbx_strand_id
1 'polypeptide(L)'
;PSRKDFGVRERVKSRGTLSLSYHACGKAAREAFFRGLAVEEPSLRVLNYAPGPVLTDMYKIVQEKSYDPTIRNAYTVSENGKSAAQSDVHAAQLSPEQTVTKLVRILNEDAYESGAHVDYFDDEVETV
;
A
#
# COMPACT_ATOMS: atom_id res chain seq x y z
N PRO A 1 6.28 27.82 5.01
CA PRO A 1 6.34 26.53 4.28
C PRO A 1 5.95 25.38 5.22
N SER A 2 4.76 24.80 5.03
CA SER A 2 4.26 23.68 5.82
C SER A 2 5.12 22.43 5.60
N ARG A 3 5.58 21.80 6.68
CA ARG A 3 6.29 20.51 6.63
C ARG A 3 5.28 19.41 6.33
N LYS A 4 5.60 18.55 5.37
CA LYS A 4 4.82 17.35 5.03
C LYS A 4 5.61 16.12 5.46
N ASP A 5 5.03 15.30 6.32
CA ASP A 5 5.63 14.03 6.78
C ASP A 5 4.86 12.85 6.16
N PHE A 6 5.61 11.85 5.67
CA PHE A 6 5.09 10.84 4.76
C PHE A 6 5.40 9.40 5.18
N GLY A 7 4.40 8.51 5.11
CA GLY A 7 4.53 7.08 5.32
C GLY A 7 4.01 6.24 4.14
N VAL A 8 4.82 5.29 3.65
CA VAL A 8 4.47 4.34 2.57
C VAL A 8 4.08 2.96 3.14
N ARG A 9 2.94 2.38 2.73
CA ARG A 9 2.46 1.04 3.16
C ARG A 9 1.84 0.20 2.03
N GLU A 10 2.20 -1.06 1.84
CA GLU A 10 1.43 -1.96 0.95
C GLU A 10 0.11 -2.46 1.58
N ARG A 11 -0.92 -2.66 0.75
CA ARG A 11 -2.22 -3.23 1.14
C ARG A 11 -2.10 -4.74 1.40
N VAL A 12 -1.68 -5.09 2.62
CA VAL A 12 -1.96 -6.43 3.17
C VAL A 12 -3.33 -6.34 3.83
N LYS A 13 -4.35 -6.92 3.18
CA LYS A 13 -5.72 -7.06 3.70
C LYS A 13 -5.63 -7.59 5.13
N SER A 14 -6.40 -7.05 6.05
CA SER A 14 -6.42 -7.33 7.51
C SER A 14 -6.58 -8.80 7.94
N ARG A 15 -6.60 -9.75 7.00
CA ARG A 15 -6.40 -11.17 7.24
C ARG A 15 -4.91 -11.42 7.44
N GLY A 16 -4.49 -11.47 8.70
CA GLY A 16 -3.11 -11.80 9.07
C GLY A 16 -2.69 -13.13 8.47
N THR A 17 -1.84 -13.07 7.45
CA THR A 17 -1.12 -14.25 6.95
C THR A 17 0.07 -14.46 7.87
N LEU A 18 0.16 -15.64 8.50
CA LEU A 18 1.16 -15.90 9.53
C LEU A 18 2.60 -15.62 9.05
N SER A 19 2.85 -15.76 7.75
CA SER A 19 4.17 -15.54 7.14
C SER A 19 4.62 -14.07 7.05
N LEU A 20 3.73 -13.09 7.18
CA LEU A 20 4.04 -11.65 7.03
C LEU A 20 3.68 -10.82 8.28
N SER A 21 3.48 -11.47 9.42
CA SER A 21 3.02 -10.85 10.68
C SER A 21 3.85 -9.66 11.14
N TYR A 22 5.19 -9.75 11.13
CA TYR A 22 6.07 -8.64 11.50
C TYR A 22 5.96 -7.44 10.55
N HIS A 23 5.87 -7.70 9.24
CA HIS A 23 5.69 -6.64 8.24
C HIS A 23 4.34 -5.95 8.43
N ALA A 24 3.26 -6.72 8.59
CA ALA A 24 1.92 -6.20 8.82
C ALA A 24 1.81 -5.38 10.10
N CYS A 25 2.35 -5.89 11.22
CA CYS A 25 2.39 -5.18 12.50
C CYS A 25 3.17 -3.87 12.40
N GLY A 26 4.35 -3.89 11.79
CA GLY A 26 5.15 -2.68 11.60
C GLY A 26 4.52 -1.63 10.69
N LYS A 27 3.67 -2.05 9.73
CA LYS A 27 2.89 -1.11 8.90
C LYS A 27 1.70 -0.53 9.67
N ALA A 28 0.97 -1.36 10.40
CA ALA A 28 -0.15 -0.93 11.23
C ALA A 28 0.29 0.04 12.35
N ALA A 29 1.42 -0.24 13.00
CA ALA A 29 1.98 0.61 14.05
C ALA A 29 2.37 2.00 13.52
N ARG A 30 3.02 2.07 12.34
CA ARG A 30 3.37 3.35 11.70
C ARG A 30 2.13 4.17 11.36
N GLU A 31 1.11 3.53 10.82
CA GLU A 31 -0.14 4.19 10.47
C GLU A 31 -0.85 4.77 11.71
N ALA A 32 -0.87 4.00 12.81
CA ALA A 32 -1.40 4.48 14.09
C ALA A 32 -0.58 5.67 14.64
N PHE A 33 0.74 5.60 14.56
CA PHE A 33 1.63 6.69 14.97
C PHE A 33 1.36 7.97 14.19
N PHE A 34 1.29 7.89 12.86
CA PHE A 34 1.05 9.07 12.01
C PHE A 34 -0.36 9.64 12.15
N ARG A 35 -1.37 8.81 12.43
CA ARG A 35 -2.70 9.30 12.82
C ARG A 35 -2.66 10.09 14.12
N GLY A 36 -1.96 9.61 15.14
CA GLY A 36 -1.78 10.33 16.40
C GLY A 36 -1.08 11.67 16.18
N LEU A 37 0.02 11.66 15.41
CA LEU A 37 0.79 12.86 15.07
C LEU A 37 -0.06 13.91 14.35
N ALA A 38 -0.95 13.50 13.46
CA ALA A 38 -1.86 14.41 12.74
C ALA A 38 -2.83 15.15 13.67
N VAL A 39 -3.23 14.52 14.78
CA VAL A 39 -4.11 15.11 15.80
C VAL A 39 -3.32 16.02 16.75
N GLU A 40 -2.11 15.60 17.13
CA GLU A 40 -1.25 16.35 18.05
C GLU A 40 -0.71 17.64 17.41
N GLU A 41 -0.38 17.61 16.12
CA GLU A 41 0.22 18.73 15.39
C GLU A 41 -0.59 19.12 14.15
N PRO A 42 -1.67 19.93 14.29
CA PRO A 42 -2.51 20.36 13.17
C PRO A 42 -1.79 21.23 12.14
N SER A 43 -0.61 21.75 12.49
CA SER A 43 0.25 22.53 11.61
C SER A 43 0.95 21.66 10.55
N LEU A 44 1.05 20.35 10.79
CA LEU A 44 1.66 19.38 9.91
C LEU A 44 0.61 18.71 9.04
N ARG A 45 1.02 18.44 7.79
CA ARG A 45 0.24 17.60 6.88
C ARG A 45 0.82 16.20 6.87
N VAL A 46 0.01 15.24 7.28
CA VAL A 46 0.40 13.84 7.38
C VAL A 46 -0.40 13.01 6.39
N LEU A 47 0.28 12.14 5.63
CA LEU A 47 -0.35 11.25 4.66
C LEU A 47 0.16 9.81 4.85
N ASN A 48 -0.78 8.87 5.00
CA ASN A 48 -0.51 7.43 4.98
C ASN A 48 -0.88 6.85 3.61
N TYR A 49 0.08 6.78 2.69
CA TYR A 49 -0.18 6.31 1.32
C TYR A 49 0.15 4.84 1.14
N ALA A 50 -0.76 4.12 0.46
CA ALA A 50 -0.57 2.75 0.04
C ALA A 50 -0.35 2.60 -1.46
N PRO A 51 0.87 2.22 -1.92
CA PRO A 51 1.23 2.22 -3.34
C PRO A 51 0.68 1.01 -4.12
N GLY A 52 -0.11 0.14 -3.49
CA GLY A 52 -0.54 -1.13 -4.09
C GLY A 52 0.60 -2.16 -4.26
N PRO A 53 0.34 -3.27 -4.98
CA PRO A 53 1.33 -4.31 -5.26
C PRO A 53 2.28 -3.86 -6.37
N VAL A 54 3.47 -3.38 -5.98
CA VAL A 54 4.48 -2.83 -6.89
C VAL A 54 5.54 -3.89 -7.22
N LEU A 55 5.94 -3.98 -8.49
CA LEU A 55 7.00 -4.86 -8.98
C LEU A 55 8.40 -4.42 -8.52
N THR A 56 8.68 -4.63 -7.24
CA THR A 56 9.98 -4.36 -6.62
C THR A 56 10.69 -5.67 -6.26
N ASP A 57 11.95 -5.59 -5.84
CA ASP A 57 12.66 -6.78 -5.35
C ASP A 57 11.99 -7.38 -4.10
N MET A 58 11.28 -6.57 -3.29
CA MET A 58 10.48 -7.08 -2.18
C MET A 58 9.36 -8.01 -2.66
N TYR A 59 8.74 -7.70 -3.80
CA TYR A 59 7.70 -8.54 -4.41
C TYR A 59 8.26 -9.93 -4.76
N LYS A 60 9.46 -9.98 -5.36
CA LYS A 60 10.16 -11.23 -5.67
C LYS A 60 10.54 -12.01 -4.41
N ILE A 61 11.01 -11.32 -3.37
CA ILE A 61 11.34 -11.94 -2.08
C ILE A 61 10.10 -12.61 -1.47
N VAL A 62 8.93 -11.96 -1.51
CA VAL A 62 7.68 -12.52 -1.00
C VAL A 62 7.25 -13.72 -1.86
N GLN A 63 7.37 -13.63 -3.19
CA GLN A 63 7.06 -14.73 -4.10
C GLN A 63 7.93 -15.98 -3.85
N GLU A 64 9.23 -15.81 -3.60
CA GLU A 64 10.19 -16.91 -3.47
C GLU A 64 10.27 -17.46 -2.03
N LYS A 65 10.26 -16.58 -1.02
CA LYS A 65 10.64 -16.92 0.36
C LYS A 65 9.46 -17.02 1.33
N SER A 66 8.23 -16.75 0.89
CA SER A 66 7.06 -16.89 1.77
C SER A 66 6.83 -18.35 2.13
N TYR A 67 6.68 -18.62 3.43
CA TYR A 67 6.37 -19.95 3.94
C TYR A 67 4.98 -20.43 3.49
N ASP A 68 4.00 -19.52 3.48
CA ASP A 68 2.63 -19.82 3.11
C ASP A 68 2.49 -19.96 1.58
N PRO A 69 2.07 -21.14 1.06
CA PRO A 69 1.83 -21.33 -0.36
C PRO A 69 0.69 -20.46 -0.91
N THR A 70 -0.29 -20.07 -0.11
CA THR A 70 -1.36 -19.15 -0.53
C THR A 70 -0.80 -17.77 -0.85
N ILE A 71 0.15 -17.29 -0.04
CA ILE A 71 0.86 -16.04 -0.31
C ILE A 71 1.75 -16.19 -1.54
N ARG A 72 2.55 -17.25 -1.64
CA ARG A 72 3.36 -17.46 -2.85
C ARG A 72 2.50 -17.46 -4.12
N ASN A 73 1.38 -18.18 -4.10
CA ASN A 73 0.47 -18.26 -5.24
C ASN A 73 -0.22 -16.92 -5.57
N ALA A 74 -0.51 -16.10 -4.57
CA ALA A 74 -1.04 -14.74 -4.78
C ALA A 74 -0.02 -13.81 -5.45
N TYR A 75 1.28 -14.04 -5.20
CA TYR A 75 2.39 -13.28 -5.77
C TYR A 75 2.98 -13.92 -7.03
N THR A 76 2.62 -15.16 -7.40
CA THR A 76 3.03 -15.81 -8.65
C THR A 76 2.18 -15.37 -9.84
N VAL A 77 2.88 -14.91 -10.88
CA VAL A 77 2.33 -14.50 -12.16
C VAL A 77 1.85 -15.72 -12.95
N SER A 78 0.60 -15.73 -13.46
CA SER A 78 0.30 -16.55 -14.65
C SER A 78 0.77 -15.81 -15.89
N GLU A 79 1.22 -16.55 -16.92
CA GLU A 79 1.81 -16.08 -18.18
C GLU A 79 1.01 -14.98 -18.93
N ASN A 80 -0.23 -14.71 -18.53
CA ASN A 80 -1.10 -13.68 -19.09
C ASN A 80 -1.20 -12.38 -18.26
N GLY A 81 -0.28 -12.14 -17.31
CA GLY A 81 -0.27 -10.92 -16.49
C GLY A 81 -1.44 -10.81 -15.49
N LYS A 82 -2.10 -11.93 -15.20
CA LYS A 82 -3.16 -12.04 -14.18
C LYS A 82 -2.74 -13.09 -13.17
N SER A 83 -2.86 -12.81 -11.87
CA SER A 83 -2.56 -13.80 -10.82
C SER A 83 -3.50 -15.01 -10.94
N ALA A 84 -2.94 -16.22 -10.77
CA ALA A 84 -3.59 -17.51 -11.01
C ALA A 84 -4.79 -17.82 -10.09
N ALA A 85 -5.02 -17.01 -9.06
CA ALA A 85 -6.11 -17.19 -8.14
C ALA A 85 -7.02 -15.97 -8.18
N GLN A 86 -8.29 -16.24 -8.48
CA GLN A 86 -9.45 -15.41 -8.14
C GLN A 86 -9.44 -15.17 -6.63
N SER A 87 -8.55 -14.30 -6.19
CA SER A 87 -8.38 -13.86 -4.82
C SER A 87 -8.53 -12.36 -4.88
N ASP A 88 -9.27 -11.79 -3.94
CA ASP A 88 -9.63 -10.37 -3.84
C ASP A 88 -8.44 -9.40 -3.70
N VAL A 89 -7.23 -9.84 -4.06
CA VAL A 89 -6.04 -9.04 -4.22
C VAL A 89 -6.11 -8.47 -5.63
N HIS A 90 -6.57 -7.22 -5.76
CA HIS A 90 -6.65 -6.53 -7.04
C HIS A 90 -5.36 -6.74 -7.84
N ALA A 91 -5.51 -7.48 -8.93
CA ALA A 91 -4.46 -8.16 -9.69
C ALA A 91 -3.65 -7.23 -10.61
N ALA A 92 -3.64 -5.92 -10.34
CA ALA A 92 -2.90 -4.97 -11.15
C ALA A 92 -1.50 -4.80 -10.55
N GLN A 93 -0.51 -5.47 -11.15
CA GLN A 93 0.90 -5.22 -10.86
C GLN A 93 1.25 -3.80 -11.30
N LEU A 94 1.71 -2.98 -10.36
CA LEU A 94 2.07 -1.59 -10.63
C LEU A 94 3.56 -1.45 -10.84
N SER A 95 3.94 -0.59 -11.77
CA SER A 95 5.33 -0.15 -11.88
C SER A 95 5.63 0.89 -10.77
N PRO A 96 6.88 0.99 -10.31
CA PRO A 96 7.30 2.03 -9.37
C PRO A 96 6.93 3.44 -9.87
N GLU A 97 7.03 3.67 -11.18
CA GLU A 97 6.72 4.95 -11.81
C GLU A 97 5.24 5.29 -11.70
N GLN A 98 4.35 4.32 -11.91
CA GLN A 98 2.90 4.52 -11.78
C GLN A 98 2.51 4.95 -10.36
N THR A 99 3.01 4.24 -9.35
CA THR A 99 2.71 4.59 -7.95
C THR A 99 3.31 5.93 -7.53
N VAL A 100 4.55 6.24 -7.94
CA VAL A 100 5.19 7.51 -7.60
C VAL A 100 4.48 8.67 -8.28
N THR A 101 4.05 8.50 -9.53
CA THR A 101 3.30 9.52 -10.26
C THR A 101 1.99 9.84 -9.54
N LYS A 102 1.24 8.82 -9.09
CA LYS A 102 0.01 9.01 -8.32
C LYS A 102 0.27 9.71 -6.99
N LEU A 103 1.31 9.29 -6.26
CA LEU A 103 1.71 9.93 -5.00
C LEU A 103 2.02 11.41 -5.19
N VAL A 104 2.83 11.76 -6.19
CA VAL A 104 3.17 13.16 -6.49
C VAL A 104 1.92 13.96 -6.85
N ARG A 105 0.97 13.36 -7.58
CA ARG A 105 -0.33 13.98 -7.87
C ARG A 105 -1.09 14.33 -6.59
N ILE A 106 -1.25 13.37 -5.68
CA ILE A 106 -1.94 13.56 -4.39
C ILE A 106 -1.27 14.67 -3.55
N LEU A 107 0.06 14.70 -3.54
CA LEU A 107 0.82 15.71 -2.80
C LEU A 107 0.70 17.12 -3.39
N ASN A 108 0.53 17.24 -4.70
CA ASN A 108 0.33 18.51 -5.41
C ASN A 108 -1.11 19.02 -5.28
N GLU A 109 -2.10 18.14 -5.36
CA GLU A 109 -3.52 18.48 -5.18
C GLU A 109 -3.81 18.89 -3.74
N ASP A 110 -3.12 18.28 -2.76
CA ASP A 110 -3.21 18.61 -1.33
C ASP A 110 -4.66 18.54 -0.77
N ALA A 111 -5.52 17.75 -1.40
CA ALA A 111 -6.94 17.61 -1.06
C ALA A 111 -7.22 16.53 0.01
N TYR A 112 -6.21 15.78 0.44
CA TYR A 112 -6.35 14.72 1.45
C TYR A 112 -6.54 15.28 2.86
N GLU A 113 -7.29 14.58 3.71
CA GLU A 113 -7.38 14.89 5.14
C GLU A 113 -6.07 14.51 5.86
N SER A 114 -5.59 15.36 6.79
CA SER A 114 -4.37 15.08 7.54
C SER A 114 -4.55 13.84 8.41
N GLY A 115 -3.65 12.85 8.25
CA GLY A 115 -3.73 11.55 8.92
C GLY A 115 -4.54 10.49 8.16
N ALA A 116 -5.17 10.84 7.04
CA ALA A 116 -5.93 9.90 6.24
C ALA A 116 -5.06 8.79 5.63
N HIS A 117 -5.69 7.64 5.42
CA HIS A 117 -5.15 6.53 4.67
C HIS A 117 -5.67 6.60 3.24
N VAL A 118 -4.75 6.63 2.26
CA VAL A 118 -5.08 6.69 0.83
C VAL A 118 -4.39 5.53 0.12
N ASP A 119 -5.14 4.68 -0.53
CA ASP A 119 -4.63 3.59 -1.36
C ASP A 119 -4.61 3.96 -2.85
N TYR A 120 -3.68 3.37 -3.58
CA TYR A 120 -3.58 3.50 -5.02
C TYR A 120 -4.91 3.17 -5.72
N PHE A 121 -5.71 2.24 -5.22
CA PHE A 121 -6.97 1.86 -5.88
C PHE A 121 -8.22 2.58 -5.35
N ASP A 122 -8.09 3.51 -4.41
CA ASP A 122 -9.28 4.18 -3.82
C ASP A 122 -10.02 5.05 -4.85
N ASP A 123 -9.30 5.63 -5.81
CA ASP A 123 -9.90 6.46 -6.88
C ASP A 123 -10.61 5.65 -7.98
N GLU A 124 -10.46 4.32 -8.03
CA GLU A 124 -10.99 3.49 -9.13
C GLU A 124 -12.35 2.83 -8.81
N VAL A 125 -12.97 3.20 -7.69
CA VAL A 125 -14.24 2.58 -7.22
C VAL A 125 -15.50 3.34 -7.69
N GLU A 126 -15.39 4.46 -8.40
CA GLU A 126 -16.54 5.18 -8.99
C GLU A 126 -16.47 5.22 -10.52
N THR A 127 -16.79 4.11 -11.18
CA THR A 127 -17.53 4.15 -12.45
C THR A 127 -18.50 2.98 -12.47
N VAL A 128 -19.77 3.30 -12.17
CA VAL A 128 -20.94 2.43 -12.40
C VAL A 128 -21.34 2.50 -13.86
#